data_AF-O80833-F1
#
_entry.id   AF-O80833-F1
#
_cell.length_a   1.000
_cell.length_b   1.000
_cell.length_c   1.000
_cell.angle_alpha   90.00
_cell.angle_beta   90.00
_cell.angle_gamma   90.00
#
_symmetry.space_group_name_H-M   'P 1'
#
loop_
_entity.id
_entity.type
_entity.pdbx_description
1 polymer ?
#
loop_
_entity_poly.entity_id
_entity_poly.type
_entity_poly.pdbx_seq_one_letter_code
_entity_poly.pdbx_strand_id
1 'polypeptide(L)' 'MSKKNNLAKRKKQHEYNLQKEKELQDKKIKKLHANKNKMKVDGSGKKKKGGFSVGKKKLKTKLTPTAKAKAAQAMELDN' A
#
# COMPACT_ATOMS: atom_id res chain seq x y z
N MET A 1 29.74 -53.06 6.87
CA MET A 1 29.11 -52.05 5.98
C MET A 1 28.95 -50.73 6.74
N SER A 2 29.57 -49.64 6.28
CA SER A 2 29.56 -48.35 7.00
C SER A 2 28.15 -47.76 7.08
N LYS A 3 27.65 -47.48 8.30
CA LYS A 3 26.35 -46.83 8.54
C LYS A 3 26.20 -45.46 7.83
N LYS A 4 27.30 -44.86 7.36
CA LYS A 4 27.36 -43.57 6.66
C LYS A 4 26.87 -43.64 5.21
N ASN A 5 26.90 -44.80 4.56
CA ASN A 5 26.52 -44.94 3.15
C ASN A 5 25.08 -45.48 2.97
N ASN A 6 24.13 -44.90 3.71
CA ASN A 6 22.73 -45.26 3.58
C ASN A 6 22.09 -44.47 2.42
N LEU A 7 21.82 -45.16 1.31
CA LEU A 7 21.16 -44.59 0.13
C LEU A 7 19.80 -43.96 0.46
N ALA A 8 19.00 -44.59 1.32
CA ALA A 8 17.68 -44.07 1.69
C ALA A 8 17.77 -42.73 2.42
N LYS A 9 18.75 -42.57 3.33
CA LYS A 9 19.00 -41.29 4.01
C LYS A 9 19.41 -40.18 3.03
N ARG A 10 20.26 -40.50 2.05
CA ARG A 10 20.69 -39.55 1.01
C ARG A 10 19.52 -39.09 0.15
N LYS A 11 18.67 -40.02 -0.30
CA LYS A 11 17.46 -39.69 -1.07
C LYS A 11 16.53 -38.78 -0.29
N LYS A 12 16.25 -39.11 0.97
CA LYS A 12 15.41 -38.29 1.86
C LYS A 12 15.97 -36.88 2.07
N GLN A 13 17.28 -36.74 2.25
CA GLN A 13 17.92 -35.43 2.41
C GLN A 13 17.83 -34.60 1.13
N HIS A 14 18.02 -35.23 -0.03
CA HIS A 14 17.92 -34.56 -1.34
C HIS A 14 16.49 -34.07 -1.59
N GLU A 15 15.49 -34.92 -1.36
CA GLU A 15 14.07 -34.54 -1.46
C GLU A 15 13.72 -33.38 -0.52
N TYR A 16 14.22 -33.41 0.71
CA TYR A 16 14.03 -32.32 1.67
C TYR A 16 14.65 -31.00 1.19
N ASN A 17 15.88 -31.03 0.67
CA ASN A 17 16.55 -29.84 0.13
C ASN A 17 15.78 -29.26 -1.05
N LEU A 18 15.35 -30.10 -2.00
CA LEU A 18 14.53 -29.68 -3.13
C LEU A 18 13.21 -29.04 -2.70
N GLN A 19 12.55 -29.59 -1.69
CA GLN A 19 11.32 -29.02 -1.14
C GLN A 19 11.59 -27.63 -0.52
N LYS A 20 12.68 -27.49 0.25
CA LYS A 20 13.05 -26.21 0.88
C LYS A 20 13.40 -25.14 -0.14
N GLU A 21 14.11 -25.50 -1.21
CA GLU A 21 14.42 -24.58 -2.30
C GLU A 21 13.15 -24.07 -2.99
N LYS A 22 12.20 -24.97 -3.30
CA LYS A 22 10.90 -24.59 -3.88
C LYS A 22 10.11 -23.66 -2.95
N GLU A 23 9.97 -24.03 -1.68
CA GLU A 23 9.27 -23.21 -0.67
C GLU A 23 9.88 -21.79 -0.56
N LEU A 24 11.21 -21.67 -0.67
CA LEU A 24 11.90 -20.39 -0.61
C LEU A 24 11.60 -19.53 -1.85
N GLN A 25 11.60 -20.13 -3.04
CA GLN A 25 11.26 -19.44 -4.30
C GLN A 25 9.81 -18.97 -4.30
N ASP A 26 8.87 -19.82 -3.89
CA ASP A 26 7.45 -19.46 -3.82
C ASP A 26 7.20 -18.30 -2.85
N LYS A 27 7.90 -18.30 -1.70
CA LYS A 27 7.85 -17.18 -0.75
C LYS A 27 8.40 -15.89 -1.35
N LYS A 28 9.50 -15.93 -2.11
CA LYS A 28 10.08 -14.76 -2.79
C LYS A 28 9.12 -14.23 -3.86
N ILE A 29 8.56 -15.10 -4.68
CA ILE A 29 7.56 -14.77 -5.72
C ILE A 29 6.34 -14.12 -5.06
N LYS A 30 5.77 -14.73 -4.02
CA LYS A 30 4.61 -14.17 -3.29
C LYS A 30 4.89 -12.79 -2.71
N LYS A 31 6.08 -12.58 -2.10
CA LYS A 31 6.50 -11.26 -1.59
C LYS A 31 6.61 -10.23 -2.72
N LEU A 32 7.19 -10.61 -3.86
CA LEU A 32 7.33 -9.74 -5.02
C LEU A 32 5.97 -9.37 -5.63
N HIS A 33 5.04 -10.34 -5.76
CA HIS A 33 3.67 -10.08 -6.19
C HIS A 33 2.91 -9.17 -5.22
N ALA A 34 3.06 -9.38 -3.91
CA ALA A 34 2.46 -8.51 -2.90
C ALA A 34 2.99 -7.07 -2.99
N ASN A 35 4.30 -6.90 -3.18
CA ASN A 35 4.91 -5.59 -3.38
C ASN A 35 4.44 -4.93 -4.68
N LYS A 36 4.34 -5.68 -5.78
CA LYS A 36 3.74 -5.20 -7.04
C LYS A 36 2.31 -4.72 -6.84
N ASN A 37 1.48 -5.49 -6.13
CA ASN A 37 0.10 -5.11 -5.84
C ASN A 37 0.00 -3.86 -4.97
N LYS A 38 0.89 -3.65 -3.99
CA LYS A 38 0.94 -2.41 -3.20
C LYS A 38 1.30 -1.18 -4.04
N MET A 39 2.14 -1.35 -5.06
CA MET A 39 2.51 -0.28 -5.99
C MET A 39 1.48 -0.04 -7.09
N LYS A 40 0.57 -0.99 -7.33
CA LYS A 40 -0.60 -0.73 -8.17
C LYS A 40 -1.45 0.28 -7.43
N VAL A 41 -1.33 1.54 -7.84
CA VAL A 41 -2.32 2.56 -7.53
C VAL A 41 -3.60 2.11 -8.21
N ASP A 42 -4.47 1.41 -7.48
CA ASP A 42 -5.79 1.06 -7.97
C ASP A 42 -6.49 2.36 -8.38
N GLY A 43 -6.58 2.59 -9.68
CA GLY A 43 -7.23 3.77 -10.25
C GLY A 43 -8.71 3.88 -9.89
N SER A 44 -9.26 2.89 -9.18
CA SER A 44 -10.63 2.83 -8.68
C SER A 44 -10.82 3.42 -7.28
N GLY A 45 -9.75 3.71 -6.53
CA GLY A 45 -9.86 4.43 -5.27
C GLY A 45 -10.05 5.92 -5.53
N LYS A 46 -11.19 6.50 -5.09
CA LYS A 46 -11.51 7.94 -5.15
C LYS A 46 -10.23 8.79 -5.18
N LYS A 47 -9.90 9.37 -6.34
CA LYS A 47 -8.75 10.27 -6.50
C LYS A 47 -8.79 11.27 -5.34
N LYS A 48 -7.92 11.13 -4.34
CA LYS A 48 -7.73 12.18 -3.34
C LYS A 48 -7.39 13.41 -4.17
N LYS A 49 -8.22 14.46 -4.11
CA LYS A 49 -8.08 15.72 -4.86
C LYS A 49 -6.87 16.54 -4.38
N GLY A 50 -5.74 15.90 -4.12
CA GLY A 50 -4.47 16.49 -3.71
C GLY A 50 -3.48 16.60 -4.88
N GLY A 51 -3.98 16.81 -6.10
CA GLY A 51 -3.11 17.18 -7.21
C GLY A 51 -2.54 18.57 -6.96
N PHE A 52 -1.24 18.75 -7.20
CA PHE A 52 -0.63 20.07 -7.29
C PHE A 52 -1.32 20.81 -8.44
N SER A 53 -2.19 21.79 -8.14
CA SER A 53 -2.83 22.57 -9.19
C SER A 53 -1.79 23.51 -9.79
N VAL A 54 -1.33 23.24 -11.01
CA VAL A 54 -0.39 24.10 -11.78
C VAL A 54 -1.01 25.43 -12.25
N GLY A 55 -2.06 25.92 -11.58
CA GLY A 55 -2.75 27.15 -11.93
C GLY A 55 -3.00 28.03 -10.70
N LYS A 56 -2.96 29.35 -10.89
CA LYS A 56 -3.35 30.32 -9.85
C LYS A 56 -4.81 30.09 -9.49
N LYS A 57 -5.10 29.62 -8.28
CA LYS A 57 -6.48 29.58 -7.76
C LYS A 57 -7.00 31.01 -7.67
N LYS A 58 -8.13 31.30 -8.34
CA LYS A 58 -8.80 32.60 -8.18
C LYS A 58 -9.29 32.72 -6.73
N LEU A 59 -8.78 33.71 -6.00
CA LEU A 59 -9.30 34.06 -4.68
C LEU A 59 -10.75 34.55 -4.84
N LYS A 60 -11.69 33.94 -4.13
CA LYS A 60 -13.07 34.44 -4.11
C LYS A 60 -13.10 35.70 -3.25
N THR A 61 -13.42 36.84 -3.85
CA THR A 61 -13.53 38.13 -3.14
C THR A 61 -14.82 38.26 -2.35
N LYS A 62 -15.88 37.53 -2.76
CA LYS A 62 -17.16 37.50 -2.05
C LYS A 62 -17.25 36.24 -1.18
N LEU A 63 -17.50 36.43 0.11
CA LEU A 63 -17.87 35.35 1.02
C LEU A 63 -19.15 34.67 0.55
N THR A 64 -19.22 33.35 0.66
CA THR A 64 -20.46 32.60 0.41
C THR A 64 -21.53 33.03 1.41
N PRO A 65 -22.83 32.92 1.08
CA PRO A 65 -23.91 33.25 2.00
C PRO A 65 -23.77 32.55 3.37
N THR A 66 -23.33 31.29 3.36
CA THR A 66 -23.06 30.52 4.57
C THR A 66 -21.90 31.08 5.40
N ALA A 67 -20.84 31.56 4.76
CA ALA A 67 -19.71 32.18 5.47
C ALA A 67 -20.10 33.55 6.03
N LYS A 68 -20.94 34.32 5.32
CA LYS A 68 -21.49 35.57 5.82
C LYS A 68 -22.38 35.36 7.05
N ALA A 69 -23.26 34.36 7.04
CA ALA A 69 -24.11 34.05 8.19
C ALA A 69 -23.29 33.64 9.42
N LYS A 70 -22.25 32.81 9.24
CA LYS A 70 -21.33 32.45 10.33
C LYS A 70 -20.55 33.64 10.88
N ALA A 71 -20.10 34.54 10.00
CA ALA A 71 -19.43 35.77 10.42
C ALA A 71 -20.37 36.68 11.22
N ALA A 72 -21.63 36.82 10.79
CA ALA A 72 -22.64 37.57 11.54
C ALA A 72 -22.90 36.97 12.92
N GLN A 73 -23.10 35.64 13.01
CA GLN A 73 -23.25 34.94 14.28
C GLN A 73 -22.04 35.11 15.22
N ALA A 74 -20.83 35.12 14.67
CA ALA A 74 -19.62 35.34 15.47
C ALA A 74 -19.51 36.79 15.97
N MET A 75 -19.98 37.78 15.21
CA MET A 75 -19.99 39.18 15.63
C MET A 75 -21.03 39.48 16.72
N GLU A 76 -22.10 38.70 16.79
CA GLU A 76 -23.15 38.87 17.81
C GLU A 76 -22.71 38.39 19.21
N LEU A 77 -21.69 37.53 19.32
CA LEU A 77 -21.22 36.97 20.61
C LEU A 77 -20.22 37.87 21.35
N ASP A 78 -19.64 38.87 20.68
CA ASP A 78 -18.70 39.82 21.29
C ASP A 78 -19.40 41.08 21.86
N ASN A 79 -20.74 41.15 21.79
CA ASN A 79 -21.58 42.17 22.45
C ASN A 79 -22.35 41.57 23.62
#